data_AF-A0AAP4UD38-F1
#
_entry.id   AF-A0AAP4UD38-F1
#
_cell.length_a   1.000
_cell.length_b   1.000
_cell.length_c   1.000
_cell.angle_alpha   90.00
_cell.angle_beta   90.00
_cell.angle_gamma   90.00
#
_symmetry.space_group_name_H-M   'P 1'
#
loop_
_entity.id
_entity.type
_entity.pdbx_description
1 polymer ?
#
loop_
_entity_poly.entity_id
_entity_poly.type
_entity_poly.pdbx_seq_one_letter_code
_entity_poly.pdbx_strand_id
1 'polypeptide(L)'
;MVEDFKSMPLILKFITAHGLFCFLFFLSAVIPGFDVNFSYKGQSMGFDEIWQNDLGVYLILIGLFFPSSAILLIKKWQYCRQFYAFVILATFVILNANSDSFIYLPFALIFPCLLIAYLFKYDKAKVYFGT
;
A
#
# COMPACT_ATOMS: atom_id res chain seq x y z
N MET A 1 -9.52 -13.83 -11.98
CA MET A 1 -9.43 -12.79 -10.93
C MET A 1 -10.09 -13.22 -9.61
N VAL A 2 -11.39 -13.51 -9.56
CA VAL A 2 -12.04 -13.90 -8.29
C VAL A 2 -11.48 -15.22 -7.74
N GLU A 3 -11.34 -16.24 -8.60
CA GLU A 3 -10.75 -17.53 -8.21
C GLU A 3 -9.25 -17.39 -7.87
N ASP A 4 -8.52 -16.52 -8.58
CA ASP A 4 -7.12 -16.20 -8.26
C ASP A 4 -7.00 -15.50 -6.91
N PHE A 5 -7.95 -14.63 -6.55
CA PHE A 5 -7.98 -13.99 -5.24
C PHE A 5 -8.35 -14.98 -4.14
N LYS A 6 -9.35 -15.86 -4.37
CA LYS A 6 -9.76 -16.89 -3.40
C LYS A 6 -8.63 -17.85 -3.08
N SER A 7 -7.85 -18.25 -4.07
CA SER A 7 -6.70 -19.15 -3.93
C SER A 7 -5.47 -18.50 -3.27
N MET A 8 -5.46 -17.19 -3.04
CA MET A 8 -4.37 -16.52 -2.32
C MET A 8 -4.23 -17.05 -0.89
N PRO A 9 -2.99 -17.28 -0.42
CA PRO A 9 -2.72 -17.46 1.00
C PRO A 9 -3.23 -16.26 1.81
N LEU A 10 -3.60 -16.48 3.07
CA LEU A 10 -4.30 -15.50 3.91
C LEU A 10 -3.60 -14.13 3.99
N ILE A 11 -2.29 -14.11 4.20
CA ILE A 11 -1.51 -12.86 4.28
C ILE A 11 -1.52 -12.14 2.91
N LEU A 12 -1.27 -12.87 1.82
CA LEU A 12 -1.30 -12.30 0.46
C LEU A 12 -2.69 -11.75 0.11
N LYS A 13 -3.75 -12.44 0.52
CA LYS A 13 -5.14 -12.00 0.36
C LYS A 13 -5.41 -10.71 1.12
N PHE A 14 -4.95 -10.63 2.37
CA PHE A 14 -5.09 -9.44 3.20
C PHE A 14 -4.39 -8.23 2.59
N ILE A 15 -3.11 -8.36 2.20
CA ILE A 15 -2.37 -7.23 1.62
C ILE A 15 -2.92 -6.81 0.25
N THR A 16 -3.46 -7.75 -0.52
CA THR A 16 -4.12 -7.45 -1.81
C THR A 16 -5.43 -6.69 -1.58
N ALA A 17 -6.26 -7.14 -0.64
CA ALA A 17 -7.50 -6.46 -0.29
C ALA A 17 -7.25 -5.05 0.26
N HIS A 18 -6.27 -4.92 1.15
CA HIS A 18 -5.83 -3.63 1.67
C HIS A 18 -5.32 -2.72 0.55
N GLY A 19 -4.49 -3.27 -0.36
CA GLY A 19 -3.97 -2.51 -1.49
C GLY A 19 -5.06 -1.98 -2.42
N LEU A 20 -6.14 -2.76 -2.65
CA LEU A 20 -7.32 -2.28 -3.38
C LEU A 20 -8.09 -1.23 -2.58
N PHE A 21 -8.24 -1.41 -1.27
CA PHE A 21 -8.92 -0.46 -0.39
C PHE A 21 -8.23 0.91 -0.36
N CYS A 22 -6.90 0.97 -0.53
CA CYS A 22 -6.17 2.23 -0.65
C CYS A 22 -6.66 3.13 -1.80
N PHE A 23 -7.40 2.60 -2.78
CA PHE A 23 -8.03 3.41 -3.83
C PHE A 23 -8.95 4.51 -3.25
N LEU A 24 -9.55 4.26 -2.08
CA LEU A 24 -10.38 5.25 -1.41
C LEU A 24 -9.61 6.53 -1.04
N PHE A 25 -8.30 6.43 -0.76
CA PHE A 25 -7.46 7.60 -0.52
C PHE A 25 -7.28 8.47 -1.77
N PHE A 26 -7.20 7.85 -2.95
CA PHE A 26 -7.19 8.60 -4.20
C PHE A 26 -8.51 9.36 -4.39
N LEU A 27 -9.65 8.70 -4.13
CA LEU A 27 -10.95 9.35 -4.22
C LEU A 27 -11.06 10.52 -3.25
N SER A 28 -10.63 10.37 -1.99
CA SER A 28 -10.65 11.48 -1.02
C SER A 28 -9.74 12.64 -1.38
N ALA A 29 -8.62 12.39 -2.05
CA ALA A 29 -7.71 13.44 -2.48
C ALA A 29 -8.15 14.16 -3.78
N VAL A 30 -9.01 13.53 -4.59
CA VAL A 30 -9.37 14.04 -5.94
C VAL A 30 -10.83 14.49 -6.04
N ILE A 31 -11.74 13.92 -5.24
CA ILE A 31 -13.18 14.20 -5.30
C ILE A 31 -13.60 14.99 -4.06
N PRO A 32 -13.95 16.29 -4.21
CA PRO A 32 -14.53 17.07 -3.12
C PRO A 32 -15.79 16.41 -2.56
N GLY A 33 -15.87 16.29 -1.24
CA GLY A 33 -17.00 15.66 -0.54
C GLY A 33 -16.94 14.14 -0.41
N PHE A 34 -15.89 13.47 -0.93
CA PHE A 34 -15.66 12.04 -0.69
C PHE A 34 -14.83 11.82 0.59
N ASP A 35 -15.50 11.47 1.69
CA ASP A 35 -14.85 11.25 2.99
C ASP A 35 -14.78 9.75 3.33
N VAL A 36 -13.58 9.30 3.72
CA VAL A 36 -13.29 7.93 4.15
C VAL A 36 -13.07 7.82 5.66
N ASN A 37 -13.44 8.87 6.41
CA ASN A 37 -13.17 9.05 7.84
C ASN A 37 -11.67 8.90 8.16
N PHE A 38 -10.81 9.40 7.27
CA PHE A 38 -9.38 9.47 7.52
C PHE A 38 -9.11 10.60 8.52
N SER A 39 -8.22 10.37 9.48
CA SER A 39 -7.81 11.40 10.42
C SER A 39 -6.29 11.52 10.46
N TYR A 40 -5.81 12.76 10.58
CA TYR A 40 -4.40 13.09 10.70
C TYR A 40 -4.22 14.10 11.83
N LYS A 41 -3.29 13.82 12.75
CA LYS A 41 -3.08 14.62 13.97
C LYS A 41 -4.36 14.90 14.79
N GLY A 42 -5.30 13.94 14.78
CA GLY A 42 -6.57 14.04 15.52
C GLY A 42 -7.67 14.85 14.85
N GLN A 43 -7.43 15.41 13.66
CA GLN A 43 -8.43 16.10 12.85
C GLN A 43 -8.95 15.18 11.73
N SER A 44 -10.27 15.19 11.48
CA SER A 44 -10.85 14.52 10.31
C SER A 44 -10.41 15.22 9.03
N MET A 45 -9.98 14.44 8.05
CA MET A 45 -9.35 14.93 6.84
C MET A 45 -10.34 14.85 5.68
N GLY A 46 -11.07 15.94 5.48
CA GLY A 46 -11.84 16.18 4.26
C GLY A 46 -10.93 16.64 3.12
N PHE A 47 -11.53 16.94 1.97
CA PHE A 47 -10.79 17.32 0.76
C PHE A 47 -9.89 18.54 1.00
N ASP A 48 -10.42 19.63 1.57
CA ASP A 48 -9.66 20.86 1.78
C ASP A 48 -8.57 20.65 2.83
N GLU A 49 -8.86 19.92 3.91
CA GLU A 49 -7.91 19.62 4.97
C GLU A 49 -6.73 18.78 4.45
N ILE A 50 -6.99 17.81 3.55
CA ILE A 50 -5.95 16.99 2.92
C ILE A 50 -4.95 17.87 2.17
N TRP A 51 -5.44 18.82 1.39
CA TRP A 51 -4.58 19.70 0.59
C TRP A 51 -3.89 20.77 1.45
N GLN A 52 -4.55 21.28 2.49
CA GLN A 52 -3.95 22.22 3.44
C GLN A 52 -2.83 21.61 4.28
N ASN A 53 -2.87 20.29 4.51
CA ASN A 53 -1.84 19.55 5.25
C ASN A 53 -0.76 18.93 4.34
N ASP A 54 -0.69 19.31 3.06
CA ASP A 54 0.25 18.76 2.07
C ASP A 54 0.16 17.22 1.88
N LEU A 55 -0.99 16.62 2.22
CA LEU A 55 -1.19 15.17 2.13
C LEU A 55 -1.68 14.71 0.75
N GLY A 56 -2.26 15.61 -0.04
CA GLY A 56 -2.95 15.28 -1.30
C GLY A 56 -2.10 14.46 -2.27
N VAL A 57 -0.86 14.90 -2.53
CA VAL A 57 0.05 14.19 -3.44
C VAL A 57 0.36 12.78 -2.93
N TYR A 58 0.64 12.62 -1.63
CA TYR A 58 0.93 11.31 -1.05
C TYR A 58 -0.26 10.36 -1.14
N LEU A 59 -1.47 10.85 -0.83
CA LEU A 59 -2.70 10.05 -0.92
C LEU A 59 -3.03 9.64 -2.35
N ILE A 60 -2.78 10.51 -3.33
CA ILE A 60 -2.91 10.18 -4.77
C ILE A 60 -1.92 9.06 -5.14
N LEU A 61 -0.65 9.19 -4.77
CA LEU A 61 0.37 8.18 -5.11
C LEU A 61 0.03 6.84 -4.46
N ILE A 62 -0.31 6.83 -3.16
CA ILE A 62 -0.73 5.63 -2.43
C ILE A 62 -1.97 5.02 -3.11
N GLY A 63 -3.00 5.83 -3.35
CA GLY A 63 -4.26 5.38 -3.93
C GLY A 63 -4.20 5.00 -5.41
N LEU A 64 -3.07 5.20 -6.09
CA LEU A 64 -2.83 4.67 -7.44
C LEU A 64 -1.90 3.44 -7.41
N PHE A 65 -0.77 3.53 -6.72
CA PHE A 65 0.25 2.49 -6.74
C PHE A 65 -0.17 1.23 -5.98
N PHE A 66 -0.83 1.37 -4.82
CA PHE A 66 -1.28 0.20 -4.06
C PHE A 66 -2.35 -0.60 -4.81
N PRO A 67 -3.43 0.02 -5.34
CA PRO A 67 -4.42 -0.73 -6.12
C PRO A 67 -3.82 -1.35 -7.38
N SER A 68 -2.94 -0.62 -8.08
CA SER A 68 -2.23 -1.16 -9.25
C SER A 68 -1.39 -2.39 -8.87
N SER A 69 -0.64 -2.32 -7.79
CA SER A 69 0.15 -3.45 -7.30
C SER A 69 -0.72 -4.65 -6.90
N ALA A 70 -1.87 -4.41 -6.25
CA ALA A 70 -2.81 -5.45 -5.87
C ALA A 70 -3.40 -6.16 -7.10
N ILE A 71 -3.79 -5.41 -8.13
CA ILE A 71 -4.25 -5.96 -9.40
C ILE A 71 -3.16 -6.82 -10.05
N LEU A 72 -1.91 -6.35 -10.06
CA LEU A 72 -0.78 -7.11 -10.61
C LEU A 72 -0.50 -8.40 -9.83
N LEU A 73 -0.67 -8.40 -8.50
CA LEU A 73 -0.55 -9.60 -7.66
C LEU A 73 -1.64 -10.62 -7.99
N ILE A 74 -2.91 -10.19 -8.16
CA ILE A 74 -4.01 -11.06 -8.58
C ILE A 74 -3.75 -11.64 -9.97
N LYS A 75 -3.24 -10.84 -10.90
CA LYS A 75 -2.94 -11.26 -12.27
C LYS A 75 -1.64 -12.07 -12.38
N LYS A 76 -0.91 -12.27 -11.27
CA LYS A 76 0.38 -12.98 -11.21
C LYS A 76 1.38 -12.50 -12.28
N TRP A 77 1.43 -11.20 -12.52
CA TRP A 77 2.34 -10.64 -13.53
C TRP A 77 3.82 -10.92 -13.18
N GLN A 78 4.69 -11.05 -14.17
CA GLN A 78 6.08 -11.51 -14.01
C GLN A 78 6.88 -10.75 -12.94
N TYR A 79 6.61 -9.46 -12.74
CA TYR A 79 7.28 -8.63 -11.75
C TYR A 79 6.35 -8.08 -10.66
N CYS A 80 5.19 -8.71 -10.43
CA CYS A 80 4.20 -8.23 -9.46
C CYS A 80 4.77 -8.15 -8.03
N ARG A 81 5.59 -9.12 -7.62
CA ARG A 81 6.22 -9.16 -6.30
C ARG A 81 7.23 -8.03 -6.12
N GLN A 82 8.07 -7.79 -7.12
CA GLN A 82 9.09 -6.74 -7.13
C GLN A 82 8.43 -5.35 -7.13
N PHE A 83 7.38 -5.19 -7.95
CA PHE A 83 6.63 -3.94 -7.99
C PHE A 83 5.95 -3.65 -6.65
N TYR A 84 5.28 -4.63 -6.04
CA TYR A 84 4.69 -4.46 -4.71
C TYR A 84 5.76 -4.13 -3.65
N ALA A 85 6.89 -4.84 -3.67
CA ALA A 85 8.02 -4.57 -2.77
C ALA A 85 8.57 -3.14 -2.94
N PHE A 86 8.65 -2.65 -4.17
CA PHE A 86 9.04 -1.27 -4.45
C PHE A 86 8.03 -0.27 -3.92
N VAL A 87 6.73 -0.47 -4.18
CA VAL A 87 5.65 0.42 -3.72
C VAL A 87 5.65 0.54 -2.19
N ILE A 88 5.75 -0.59 -1.47
CA ILE A 88 5.75 -0.56 -0.01
C ILE A 88 7.01 0.09 0.55
N LEU A 89 8.19 -0.21 0.01
CA LEU A 89 9.44 0.44 0.44
C LEU A 89 9.40 1.95 0.17
N ALA A 90 9.01 2.36 -1.03
CA ALA A 90 8.93 3.77 -1.39
C ALA A 90 7.99 4.52 -0.45
N THR A 91 6.83 3.95 -0.13
CA THR A 91 5.85 4.57 0.77
C THR A 91 6.45 4.78 2.17
N PHE A 92 7.06 3.75 2.74
CA PHE A 92 7.67 3.84 4.08
C PHE A 92 8.90 4.77 4.11
N VAL A 93 9.73 4.77 3.06
CA VAL A 93 10.90 5.67 2.98
C VAL A 93 10.45 7.11 2.81
N ILE A 94 9.56 7.41 1.85
CA ILE A 94 9.10 8.78 1.58
C ILE A 94 8.43 9.41 2.81
N LEU A 95 7.59 8.66 3.51
CA LEU A 95 6.90 9.14 4.71
C LEU A 95 7.86 9.41 5.89
N ASN A 96 8.98 8.69 5.97
CA ASN A 96 9.94 8.82 7.08
C ASN A 96 11.20 9.64 6.72
N ALA A 97 11.39 10.00 5.45
CA ALA A 97 12.55 10.76 4.97
C ALA A 97 12.39 12.28 5.14
N ASN A 98 11.16 12.79 5.27
CA ASN A 98 10.87 14.22 5.31
C ASN A 98 10.87 14.86 6.72
N SER A 99 11.44 14.21 7.74
CA SER A 99 11.40 14.73 9.12
C SER A 99 12.52 14.22 10.04
N ASP A 100 12.68 14.87 11.20
CA ASP A 100 13.52 14.52 12.37
C ASP A 100 13.39 13.07 12.89
N SER A 101 12.50 12.29 12.28
CA SER A 101 12.17 10.90 12.58
C SER A 101 13.04 9.89 11.82
N PHE A 102 14.13 10.29 11.17
CA PHE A 102 15.06 9.35 10.50
C PHE A 102 15.56 8.25 11.44
N ILE A 103 15.66 8.54 12.75
CA ILE A 103 16.01 7.58 13.81
C ILE A 103 15.00 6.41 13.87
N TYR A 104 13.75 6.64 13.48
CA TYR A 104 12.70 5.61 13.45
C TYR A 104 12.64 4.86 12.12
N LEU A 105 13.39 5.28 11.10
CA LEU A 105 13.42 4.61 9.79
C LEU A 105 13.76 3.11 9.90
N PRO A 106 14.75 2.66 10.69
CA PRO A 106 15.03 1.23 10.82
C PRO A 106 13.84 0.44 11.37
N PHE A 107 13.08 1.01 12.31
CA PHE A 107 11.87 0.38 12.86
C PHE A 107 10.72 0.40 11.87
N ALA A 108 10.55 1.49 11.14
CA ALA A 108 9.57 1.62 10.07
C ALA A 108 9.81 0.59 8.95
N LEU A 109 11.07 0.22 8.70
CA LEU A 109 11.46 -0.74 7.66
C LEU A 109 11.27 -2.22 8.07
N ILE A 110 11.00 -2.55 9.33
CA ILE A 110 10.80 -3.94 9.78
C ILE A 110 9.62 -4.58 9.03
N PHE A 111 8.47 -3.91 9.03
CA PHE A 111 7.25 -4.40 8.37
C PHE A 111 7.39 -4.62 6.85
N PRO A 112 7.88 -3.64 6.05
CA PRO A 112 8.09 -3.86 4.63
C PRO A 112 9.13 -4.98 4.38
N CYS A 113 10.20 -5.07 5.18
CA CYS A 113 11.16 -6.18 5.07
C CYS A 113 10.52 -7.55 5.34
N LEU A 114 9.67 -7.67 6.35
CA LEU A 114 8.94 -8.91 6.65
C LEU A 114 7.99 -9.28 5.52
N LEU A 115 7.27 -8.31 4.93
CA LEU A 115 6.39 -8.54 3.79
C LEU A 115 7.16 -8.96 2.54
N ILE A 116 8.34 -8.37 2.30
CA ILE A 116 9.24 -8.77 1.21
C ILE A 116 9.75 -10.20 1.46
N ALA A 117 10.21 -10.51 2.67
CA ALA A 117 10.63 -11.86 3.02
C ALA A 117 9.50 -12.87 2.81
N TYR A 118 8.27 -12.52 3.19
CA TYR A 118 7.09 -13.34 2.92
C TYR A 118 6.88 -13.59 1.42
N LEU A 119 6.92 -12.55 0.59
CA LEU A 119 6.67 -12.65 -0.86
C LEU A 119 7.70 -13.51 -1.61
N PHE A 120 8.96 -13.48 -1.17
CA PHE A 120 10.07 -14.10 -1.89
C PHE A 120 10.61 -15.39 -1.27
N LYS A 121 10.48 -15.58 0.04
CA LYS A 121 11.05 -16.75 0.75
C LYS A 121 10.00 -17.73 1.24
N TYR A 122 8.75 -17.31 1.46
CA TYR A 122 7.75 -18.17 2.09
C TYR A 122 7.06 -19.08 1.07
N ASP A 123 7.05 -20.39 1.34
CA ASP A 123 6.58 -21.41 0.40
C ASP A 123 5.13 -21.21 -0.05
N LYS A 124 4.23 -20.78 0.85
CA LYS A 124 2.83 -20.55 0.47
C LYS A 124 2.69 -19.43 -0.57
N ALA A 125 3.50 -18.37 -0.47
CA ALA A 125 3.49 -17.28 -1.45
C ALA A 125 4.13 -17.74 -2.76
N LYS A 126 5.27 -18.45 -2.67
CA LYS A 126 5.96 -19.07 -3.81
C LYS A 126 5.06 -19.99 -4.64
N VAL A 127 4.38 -20.93 -3.99
CA VAL A 127 3.41 -21.85 -4.61
C VAL A 127 2.29 -21.09 -5.31
N TYR A 128 1.77 -20.02 -4.70
CA TYR A 128 0.73 -19.19 -5.32
C TYR A 128 1.19 -18.59 -6.66
N PHE A 129 2.44 -18.13 -6.73
CA PHE A 129 3.06 -17.57 -7.94
C PHE A 129 3.68 -18.62 -8.87
N GLY A 130 3.64 -19.91 -8.53
CA GLY A 130 4.21 -20.99 -9.34
C GLY A 130 5.74 -21.01 -9.38
N THR A 131 6.41 -20.59 -8.30
CA THR A 131 7.88 -20.53 -8.15
C THR A 131 8.38 -21.24 -6.91
#